data_AF-A0A3D0K103-F1
#
_entry.id   AF-A0A3D0K103-F1
#
_cell.length_a   1.000
_cell.length_b   1.000
_cell.length_c   1.000
_cell.angle_alpha   90.00
_cell.angle_beta   90.00
_cell.angle_gamma   90.00
#
_symmetry.space_group_name_H-M   'P 1'
#
loop_
_entity.id
_entity.type
_entity.pdbx_description
1 polymer ?
#
loop_
_entity_poly.entity_id
_entity_poly.type
_entity_poly.pdbx_seq_one_letter_code
_entity_poly.pdbx_strand_id
1 'polypeptide(L)' 'MYSIVAESYLHSLDPYLFRFGDGFGIRWYGLAYVAGFLIAWWMTWCLARTRRCLLTPPMAGDMMIYIILGVLLGG' A
#
# COMPACT_ATOMS: atom_id res chain seq x y z
N MET A 1 -2.80 -25.62 28.99
CA MET A 1 -4.12 -25.11 28.55
C MET A 1 -4.13 -23.60 28.27
N TYR A 2 -3.22 -22.78 28.86
CA TYR A 2 -3.08 -21.35 28.50
C TYR A 2 -2.24 -21.10 27.23
N SER A 3 -1.36 -22.02 26.84
CA SER A 3 -0.49 -21.90 25.67
C SER A 3 -1.21 -22.06 24.33
N ILE A 4 -2.17 -23.00 24.25
CA ILE A 4 -2.96 -23.27 23.03
C ILE A 4 -3.84 -22.08 22.61
N VAL A 5 -4.34 -21.29 23.57
CA VAL A 5 -5.12 -20.09 23.27
C VAL A 5 -4.18 -18.99 22.76
N ALA A 6 -2.99 -18.83 23.35
CA ALA A 6 -2.02 -17.83 22.91
C ALA A 6 -1.49 -18.09 21.49
N GLU A 7 -1.24 -19.35 21.12
CA GLU A 7 -0.83 -19.71 19.76
C GLU A 7 -1.94 -19.49 18.72
N SER A 8 -3.22 -19.66 19.10
CA SER A 8 -4.35 -19.39 18.19
C SER A 8 -4.52 -17.91 17.80
N TYR A 9 -3.96 -16.98 18.57
CA TYR A 9 -3.94 -15.55 18.26
C TYR A 9 -2.81 -15.16 17.29
N LEU A 10 -1.74 -15.94 17.22
CA LEU A 10 -0.69 -15.74 16.22
C LEU A 10 -1.14 -16.37 14.92
N HIS A 11 -1.75 -15.55 14.06
CA HIS A 11 -2.02 -15.95 12.68
C HIS A 11 -0.68 -16.30 12.00
N SER A 12 -0.45 -17.59 11.75
CA SER A 12 0.67 -18.13 10.97
C SER A 12 0.52 -17.78 9.47
N LEU A 13 0.19 -16.53 9.16
CA LEU A 13 0.12 -16.03 7.79
C LEU A 13 1.55 -15.94 7.27
N ASP A 14 1.82 -16.67 6.18
CA ASP A 14 3.10 -16.53 5.47
C ASP A 14 3.25 -15.06 5.07
N PRO A 15 4.28 -14.34 5.54
CA PRO A 15 4.45 -12.93 5.23
C PRO A 15 4.72 -12.70 3.74
N TYR A 16 5.04 -13.74 2.97
CA TYR A 16 5.37 -13.66 1.57
C TYR A 16 4.18 -14.06 0.67
N LEU A 17 3.94 -13.22 -0.33
CA LEU A 17 3.06 -13.49 -1.45
C LEU A 17 3.75 -14.38 -2.49
N PHE A 18 5.00 -14.03 -2.85
CA PHE A 18 5.86 -14.81 -3.72
C PHE A 18 7.30 -14.74 -3.21
N ARG A 19 7.93 -15.90 -2.94
CA ARG A 19 9.33 -16.01 -2.52
C ARG A 19 10.19 -16.38 -3.72
N PHE A 20 11.12 -15.50 -4.09
CA PHE A 20 12.11 -15.75 -5.14
C PHE A 20 13.46 -15.98 -4.45
N GLY A 21 13.71 -17.24 -4.06
CA GLY A 21 14.96 -17.64 -3.38
C GLY A 21 14.97 -17.42 -1.87
N ASP A 22 16.18 -17.48 -1.28
CA ASP A 22 16.40 -17.68 0.16
C ASP A 22 16.43 -16.36 0.96
N GLY A 23 15.33 -15.60 0.90
CA GLY A 23 15.11 -14.40 1.72
C GLY A 23 14.53 -13.20 0.98
N PHE A 24 14.47 -13.24 -0.34
CA PHE A 24 13.87 -12.18 -1.16
C PHE A 24 12.49 -12.60 -1.66
N GLY A 25 11.49 -11.77 -1.43
CA GLY A 25 10.13 -12.08 -1.84
C GLY A 25 9.20 -10.90 -1.67
N ILE A 26 8.16 -10.87 -2.50
CA ILE A 26 7.08 -9.88 -2.39
C ILE A 26 6.29 -10.24 -1.14
N ARG A 27 6.14 -9.28 -0.23
CA ARG A 27 5.40 -9.46 1.02
C ARG A 27 4.01 -8.86 0.94
N TRP A 28 3.09 -9.40 1.71
CA TRP A 28 1.71 -8.90 1.77
C TRP A 28 1.62 -7.45 2.21
N TYR A 29 2.49 -6.99 3.12
CA TYR A 29 2.52 -5.58 3.51
C TYR A 29 2.91 -4.68 2.33
N GLY A 30 3.84 -5.11 1.48
CA GLY A 30 4.27 -4.35 0.30
C GLY A 30 3.12 -4.19 -0.69
N LEU A 31 2.37 -5.29 -0.92
CA LEU A 31 1.16 -5.25 -1.74
C LEU A 31 0.10 -4.32 -1.13
N ALA A 32 -0.08 -4.34 0.19
CA ALA A 32 -1.03 -3.45 0.88
C ALA A 32 -0.66 -1.97 0.71
N TYR A 33 0.64 -1.61 0.77
CA TYR A 33 1.08 -0.25 0.49
C TYR A 33 0.76 0.17 -0.95
N VAL A 34 1.12 -0.67 -1.93
CA VAL A 34 0.83 -0.39 -3.34
C VAL A 34 -0.66 -0.22 -3.59
N ALA A 35 -1.49 -1.11 -3.02
CA ALA A 35 -2.94 -1.00 -3.10
C ALA A 35 -3.46 0.30 -2.48
N GLY A 36 -2.93 0.71 -1.33
CA GLY A 36 -3.26 1.98 -0.68
C GLY A 36 -2.97 3.19 -1.57
N PHE A 37 -1.78 3.25 -2.19
CA PHE A 37 -1.43 4.33 -3.10
C PHE A 37 -2.31 4.34 -4.37
N LEU A 38 -2.62 3.17 -4.93
CA LEU A 38 -3.48 3.06 -6.10
C LEU A 38 -4.91 3.54 -5.79
N ILE A 39 -5.47 3.15 -4.65
CA ILE A 39 -6.80 3.60 -4.22
C ILE A 39 -6.81 5.11 -4.00
N ALA A 40 -5.80 5.65 -3.30
CA ALA A 40 -5.69 7.09 -3.07
C ALA A 40 -5.60 7.89 -4.38
N TRP A 41 -4.82 7.39 -5.36
CA TRP A 41 -4.66 8.01 -6.67
C TRP A 41 -5.99 7.98 -7.44
N TRP A 42 -6.63 6.81 -7.49
CA TRP A 42 -7.91 6.64 -8.16
C TRP A 42 -8.99 7.56 -7.58
N MET A 43 -9.09 7.66 -6.25
CA MET A 43 -10.02 8.56 -5.58
C MET A 43 -9.72 10.02 -5.94
N THR A 44 -8.47 10.46 -5.85
CA THR A 44 -8.06 11.83 -6.19
C THR A 44 -8.37 12.16 -7.64
N TRP A 45 -8.12 11.22 -8.55
CA TRP A 45 -8.42 11.37 -9.96
C TRP A 45 -9.93 11.42 -10.26
N CYS A 46 -10.74 10.61 -9.58
CA CYS A 46 -12.21 10.68 -9.65
C CYS A 46 -12.73 12.04 -9.18
N LEU A 47 -12.17 12.58 -8.09
CA LEU A 47 -12.50 13.92 -7.59
C LEU A 47 -12.08 15.02 -8.58
N ALA A 48 -10.91 14.89 -9.20
CA ALA A 48 -10.40 15.83 -10.19
C ALA A 48 -11.28 15.87 -11.45
N ARG A 49 -11.75 14.70 -11.92
CA ARG A 49 -12.71 14.63 -13.04
C ARG A 49 -14.04 15.32 -12.75
N THR A 50 -14.53 15.20 -11.52
CA THR A 50 -15.82 15.77 -11.11
C THR A 50 -15.73 17.24 -10.71
N ARG A 51 -14.56 17.89 -10.89
CA ARG A 51 -14.27 19.27 -10.46
C ARG A 51 -14.55 19.53 -8.99
N ARG A 52 -14.47 18.49 -8.14
CA ARG A 52 -14.65 18.59 -6.69
C ARG A 52 -13.37 18.97 -5.95
N CYS A 53 -12.23 18.98 -6.64
CA CYS A 53 -10.97 19.49 -6.15
C CYS A 53 -10.35 20.46 -7.16
N LEU A 54 -9.37 21.23 -6.71
CA LEU A 54 -8.63 22.20 -7.52
C LEU A 54 -7.62 21.53 -8.49
N LEU A 55 -7.44 20.21 -8.38
CA LEU A 55 -6.48 19.46 -9.19
C LEU A 55 -7.07 19.13 -10.56
N THR A 56 -6.25 19.23 -11.59
CA THR A 56 -6.58 18.64 -12.90
C THR A 56 -6.29 17.13 -12.85
N PRO A 57 -6.99 16.29 -13.65
CA PRO A 57 -6.74 14.85 -13.65
C PRO A 57 -5.27 14.43 -13.88
N PRO A 58 -4.47 15.10 -14.73
CA PRO A 58 -3.03 14.83 -14.84
C PRO A 58 -2.26 15.14 -13.55
N MET A 59 -2.57 16.26 -12.88
CA MET A 59 -1.89 16.68 -11.65
C MET A 59 -2.11 15.71 -10.47
N ALA A 60 -3.19 14.92 -10.49
CA ALA A 60 -3.41 13.87 -9.49
C ALA A 60 -2.32 12.78 -9.56
N GLY A 61 -1.79 12.50 -10.75
CA GLY A 61 -0.66 11.58 -10.93
C GLY A 61 0.65 12.18 -10.40
N ASP A 62 0.94 13.43 -10.76
CA ASP A 62 2.14 14.15 -10.31
C ASP A 62 2.18 14.23 -8.78
N MET A 63 1.05 14.60 -8.15
CA MET A 63 0.91 14.63 -6.70
C MET A 63 1.24 13.28 -6.06
N MET A 64 0.74 12.17 -6.64
CA MET A 64 1.00 10.83 -6.10
C MET A 64 2.49 10.47 -6.17
N ILE A 65 3.18 10.83 -7.25
CA ILE A 65 4.63 10.61 -7.39
C ILE A 65 5.39 11.38 -6.30
N TYR A 66 5.07 12.65 -6.07
CA TYR A 66 5.71 13.44 -5.00
C TYR A 66 5.44 12.87 -3.61
N ILE A 67 4.23 12.38 -3.33
CA ILE A 67 3.90 11.73 -2.06
C ILE A 67 4.73 10.46 -1.87
N ILE A 68 4.78 9.58 -2.88
CA ILE A 68 5.57 8.34 -2.82
C ILE A 68 7.05 8.67 -2.61
N LEU A 69 7.60 9.64 -3.34
CA LEU A 69 8.97 10.11 -3.15
C LEU A 69 9.19 10.65 -1.74
N GLY A 70 8.26 11.44 -1.19
CA GLY A 70 8.35 11.96 0.17
C GLY A 70 8.38 10.86 1.23
N VAL A 71 7.58 9.80 1.06
CA VAL A 71 7.60 8.63 1.96
C VAL A 71 8.91 7.85 1.83
N LEU A 72 9.43 7.67 0.62
CA LEU A 72 10.69 6.95 0.38
C LEU A 72 11.90 7.72 0.90
N LEU A 73 11.91 9.04 0.76
CA LEU A 73 13.02 9.91 1.20
C LEU A 73 12.95 10.26 2.68
N GLY A 74 11.75 10.32 3.26
CA GLY A 74 11.54 10.66 4.67
C GLY A 74 11.58 9.46 5.62
N GLY A 75 11.53 8.24 5.08
CA GLY A 75 11.64 6.99 5.82
C GLY A 75 13.06 6.63 6.23
#